data_AF-A0A0L0LJC2-F1
#
_entry.id   AF-A0A0L0LJC2-F1
#
_cell.length_a   1.000
_cell.length_b   1.000
_cell.length_c   1.000
_cell.angle_alpha   90.00
_cell.angle_beta   90.00
_cell.angle_gamma   90.00
#
_symmetry.space_group_name_H-M   'P 1'
#
loop_
_entity.id
_entity.type
_entity.pdbx_description
1 polymer ?
#
loop_
_entity_poly.entity_id
_entity_poly.type
_entity_poly.pdbx_seq_one_letter_code
_entity_poly.pdbx_strand_id
1 'polypeptide(L)'
;MRLRWLLGTLLLALILLGVHLYALQNYLYWYYRWLDTPVHILGGTMMGAFIVGVFIKYRPYTYLLGIALGAIGWELFEYYFGISTGQTRYVWDTLHDILNDVIGAVALYVLARFTIWRSH
;
A
#
# COMPACT_ATOMS: atom_id res chain seq x y z
N MET A 1 13.72 11.57 -13.53
CA MET A 1 13.34 11.08 -12.18
C MET A 1 12.01 10.34 -12.18
N ARG A 2 10.96 10.88 -12.80
CA ARG A 2 9.64 10.22 -12.94
C ARG A 2 9.70 8.73 -13.34
N LEU A 3 10.41 8.39 -14.41
CA LEU A 3 10.49 7.01 -14.89
C LEU A 3 11.03 6.04 -13.82
N ARG A 4 12.00 6.45 -13.00
CA ARG A 4 12.55 5.61 -11.92
C ARG A 4 11.50 5.30 -10.85
N TRP A 5 10.66 6.26 -10.51
CA TRP A 5 9.55 6.06 -9.58
C TRP A 5 8.50 5.11 -10.13
N LEU A 6 8.13 5.26 -11.41
CA LEU A 6 7.16 4.37 -12.06
C LEU A 6 7.70 2.94 -12.25
N LEU A 7 8.99 2.79 -12.59
CA LEU A 7 9.64 1.47 -12.62
C LEU A 7 9.72 0.86 -11.22
N GLY A 8 9.99 1.68 -10.20
CA GLY A 8 9.94 1.27 -8.80
C GLY A 8 8.54 0.79 -8.40
N THR A 9 7.49 1.52 -8.77
CA THR A 9 6.09 1.10 -8.58
C THR A 9 5.82 -0.23 -9.25
N LEU A 10 6.22 -0.40 -10.52
CA LEU A 10 6.01 -1.66 -11.24
C LEU A 10 6.69 -2.83 -10.54
N LEU A 11 7.93 -2.64 -10.10
CA LEU A 11 8.67 -3.66 -9.36
C LEU A 11 7.95 -4.02 -8.04
N LEU A 12 7.55 -3.02 -7.26
CA LEU A 12 6.81 -3.23 -6.00
C LEU A 12 5.48 -3.95 -6.25
N ALA A 13 4.76 -3.59 -7.31
CA ALA A 13 3.51 -4.23 -7.71
C ALA A 13 3.71 -5.70 -8.08
N LEU A 14 4.77 -6.02 -8.82
CA LEU A 14 5.09 -7.41 -9.17
C LEU A 14 5.47 -8.25 -7.94
N ILE A 15 6.21 -7.67 -7.00
CA ILE A 15 6.54 -8.34 -5.73
C ILE A 15 5.25 -8.57 -4.91
N LEU A 16 4.43 -7.53 -4.75
CA LEU A 16 3.16 -7.62 -4.02
C LEU A 16 2.25 -8.69 -4.62
N LEU A 17 2.07 -8.68 -5.94
CA LEU A 17 1.29 -9.67 -6.66
C LEU A 17 1.84 -11.09 -6.45
N GLY A 18 3.15 -11.27 -6.58
CA GLY A 18 3.80 -12.56 -6.37
C GLY A 18 3.61 -13.10 -4.96
N VAL A 19 3.81 -12.26 -3.94
CA VAL A 19 3.61 -12.61 -2.53
C VAL A 19 2.14 -12.96 -2.28
N HIS A 20 1.20 -12.14 -2.75
CA HIS A 20 -0.22 -12.35 -2.51
C HIS A 20 -0.73 -13.63 -3.17
N LEU A 21 -0.38 -13.88 -4.44
CA LEU A 21 -0.77 -15.11 -5.14
C LEU A 21 -0.18 -16.36 -4.46
N TYR A 22 1.09 -16.31 -4.07
CA TYR A 22 1.73 -17.41 -3.35
C TYR A 22 1.08 -17.66 -1.99
N ALA A 23 0.78 -16.59 -1.23
CA ALA A 23 0.14 -16.68 0.07
C ALA A 23 -1.29 -17.24 -0.02
N LEU A 24 -2.07 -16.83 -1.02
CA LEU A 24 -3.40 -17.39 -1.27
C LEU A 24 -3.34 -18.86 -1.67
N GLN A 25 -2.47 -19.22 -2.61
CA GLN A 25 -2.33 -20.61 -3.10
C GLN A 25 -1.96 -21.58 -1.99
N ASN A 26 -1.19 -21.14 -1.00
CA ASN A 26 -0.71 -21.97 0.12
C ASN A 26 -1.45 -21.70 1.43
N TYR A 27 -2.56 -20.95 1.39
CA TYR A 27 -3.35 -20.57 2.57
C TYR A 27 -2.52 -19.90 3.69
N LEU A 28 -1.45 -19.17 3.36
CA LEU A 28 -0.52 -18.61 4.35
C LEU A 28 -1.15 -17.53 5.22
N TYR A 29 -2.11 -16.76 4.71
CA TYR A 29 -2.82 -15.75 5.51
C TYR A 29 -3.57 -16.36 6.70
N TRP A 30 -4.02 -17.62 6.57
CA TRP A 30 -4.75 -18.32 7.62
C TRP A 30 -3.83 -18.94 8.68
N TYR A 31 -2.62 -19.34 8.30
CA TYR A 31 -1.62 -19.90 9.22
C TYR A 31 -0.75 -18.82 9.88
N TYR A 32 -0.38 -17.80 9.11
CA TYR A 32 0.55 -16.73 9.48
C TYR A 32 -0.15 -15.38 9.33
N ARG A 33 -1.07 -15.06 10.25
CA ARG A 33 -1.85 -13.80 10.18
C ARG A 33 -0.97 -12.54 10.13
N TRP A 34 0.22 -12.58 10.73
CA TRP A 34 1.16 -11.45 10.68
C TRP A 34 1.68 -11.16 9.28
N LEU A 35 1.54 -12.09 8.31
CA LEU A 35 1.94 -11.90 6.91
C LEU A 35 1.16 -10.78 6.23
N ASP A 36 -0.01 -10.47 6.74
CA ASP A 36 -0.87 -9.41 6.22
C ASP A 36 -0.26 -8.02 6.43
N THR A 37 0.33 -7.79 7.62
CA THR A 37 1.03 -6.55 7.97
C THR A 37 2.08 -6.11 6.93
N PRO A 38 3.12 -6.93 6.59
CA PRO A 38 4.11 -6.51 5.60
C PRO A 38 3.53 -6.39 4.17
N VAL A 39 2.44 -7.09 3.86
CA VAL A 39 1.74 -6.97 2.57
C VAL A 39 1.08 -5.60 2.45
N HIS A 40 0.38 -5.13 3.49
CA HIS A 40 -0.17 -3.78 3.55
C HIS A 40 0.92 -2.70 3.51
N ILE A 41 1.99 -2.83 4.31
CA ILE A 41 3.12 -1.88 4.25
C ILE A 41 3.70 -1.83 2.82
N LEU A 42 3.82 -2.97 2.14
CA LEU A 42 4.28 -3.03 0.75
C LEU A 42 3.27 -2.40 -0.23
N GLY A 43 1.97 -2.60 -0.03
CA GLY A 43 0.89 -1.98 -0.78
C GLY A 43 0.91 -0.45 -0.67
N GLY A 44 0.94 0.07 0.55
CA GLY A 44 1.09 1.50 0.84
C GLY A 44 2.37 2.09 0.23
N THR A 45 3.49 1.37 0.32
CA THR A 45 4.77 1.75 -0.32
C THR A 45 4.63 1.85 -1.84
N MET A 46 4.05 0.84 -2.49
CA MET A 46 3.78 0.83 -3.93
C MET A 46 2.91 2.01 -4.35
N MET A 47 1.82 2.27 -3.62
CA MET A 47 0.92 3.38 -3.88
C MET A 47 1.62 4.73 -3.71
N GLY A 48 2.40 4.90 -2.63
CA GLY A 48 3.21 6.08 -2.41
C GLY A 48 4.17 6.36 -3.56
N ALA A 49 4.89 5.34 -4.04
CA ALA A 49 5.78 5.47 -5.19
C ALA A 49 5.04 5.87 -6.47
N PHE A 50 3.85 5.29 -6.71
CA PHE A 50 3.02 5.59 -7.88
C PHE A 50 2.60 7.05 -7.91
N ILE A 51 2.03 7.54 -6.80
CA ILE A 51 1.55 8.92 -6.70
C ILE A 51 2.71 9.90 -6.89
N VAL A 52 3.88 9.65 -6.30
CA VAL A 52 5.08 10.46 -6.51
C VAL A 52 5.51 10.45 -8.00
N GLY A 53 5.50 9.29 -8.63
CA GLY A 53 5.83 9.14 -10.05
C GLY A 53 4.86 9.85 -10.99
N VAL A 54 3.57 9.88 -10.65
CA VAL A 54 2.54 10.59 -11.43
C VAL A 54 2.58 12.10 -11.17
N PHE A 55 2.63 12.51 -9.90
CA PHE A 55 2.63 13.91 -9.47
C PHE A 55 4.04 14.38 -9.12
N ILE A 56 4.80 14.75 -10.15
CA ILE A 56 6.18 15.23 -10.00
C ILE A 56 6.27 16.46 -9.09
N LYS A 57 5.27 17.35 -9.12
CA LYS A 57 5.22 18.53 -8.24
C LYS A 57 4.74 18.12 -6.85
N TYR A 58 5.38 18.67 -5.81
CA TYR A 58 4.97 18.47 -4.43
C TYR A 58 3.52 18.91 -4.21
N ARG A 59 2.65 17.95 -3.87
CA ARG A 59 1.21 18.15 -3.61
C ARG A 59 0.78 17.27 -2.43
N PRO A 60 1.05 17.68 -1.18
CA PRO A 60 0.86 16.83 -0.01
C PRO A 60 -0.60 16.39 0.17
N TYR A 61 -1.57 17.28 -0.07
CA TYR A 61 -2.99 16.93 0.05
C TYR A 61 -3.46 15.92 -1.01
N THR A 62 -3.00 16.06 -2.26
CA THR A 62 -3.28 15.07 -3.32
C THR A 62 -2.65 13.73 -2.99
N TYR A 63 -1.47 13.75 -2.37
CA TYR A 63 -0.80 12.55 -1.92
C TYR A 63 -1.60 11.83 -0.83
N LEU A 64 -1.98 12.54 0.23
CA LEU A 64 -2.78 11.98 1.33
C LEU A 64 -4.12 11.45 0.84
N LEU A 65 -4.81 12.19 -0.05
CA LEU A 65 -6.07 11.74 -0.63
C LEU A 65 -5.89 10.45 -1.44
N GLY A 66 -4.84 10.35 -2.26
CA GLY A 66 -4.58 9.14 -3.04
C GLY A 66 -4.31 7.92 -2.17
N ILE A 67 -3.55 8.07 -1.09
CA ILE A 67 -3.32 6.98 -0.13
C ILE A 67 -4.61 6.58 0.59
N ALA A 68 -5.39 7.56 1.06
CA ALA A 68 -6.66 7.29 1.73
C ALA A 68 -7.63 6.53 0.83
N LEU A 69 -7.77 6.94 -0.45
CA LEU A 69 -8.61 6.25 -1.42
C LEU A 69 -8.10 4.84 -1.74
N GLY A 70 -6.78 4.64 -1.80
CA GLY A 70 -6.18 3.33 -2.00
C GLY A 70 -6.45 2.37 -0.85
N ALA A 71 -6.13 2.79 0.37
CA ALA A 71 -6.32 1.97 1.58
C ALA A 71 -7.81 1.63 1.80
N ILE A 72 -8.70 2.63 1.77
CA ILE A 72 -10.15 2.40 1.91
C ILE A 72 -10.67 1.54 0.75
N GLY A 73 -10.18 1.77 -0.47
CA GLY A 73 -10.57 0.99 -1.63
C GLY A 73 -10.23 -0.49 -1.51
N TRP A 74 -9.07 -0.81 -0.93
CA TRP A 74 -8.65 -2.19 -0.66
C TRP A 74 -9.55 -2.85 0.39
N GLU A 75 -9.80 -2.19 1.51
CA GLU A 75 -10.70 -2.70 2.57
C GLU A 75 -12.12 -2.97 2.05
N LEU A 76 -12.65 -2.09 1.22
CA LEU A 76 -13.95 -2.28 0.57
C LEU A 76 -13.93 -3.45 -0.41
N PHE A 77 -12.83 -3.64 -1.14
CA PHE A 77 -12.64 -4.80 -2.01
C PHE A 77 -12.69 -6.09 -1.18
N GLU A 78 -11.93 -6.18 -0.10
CA GLU A 78 -11.91 -7.39 0.71
C GLU A 78 -13.26 -7.70 1.36
N TYR A 79 -13.95 -6.67 1.86
CA TYR A 79 -15.29 -6.79 2.40
C TYR A 79 -16.27 -7.34 1.35
N TYR A 80 -16.25 -6.78 0.14
CA TYR A 80 -17.14 -7.19 -0.94
C TYR A 80 -16.91 -8.65 -1.37
N PHE A 81 -15.66 -9.10 -1.40
CA PHE A 81 -15.30 -10.49 -1.75
C PHE A 81 -15.39 -11.45 -0.56
N GLY A 82 -15.79 -10.98 0.63
CA GLY A 82 -15.96 -11.82 1.82
C GLY A 82 -14.65 -12.36 2.39
N ILE A 83 -13.51 -11.73 2.07
CA ILE A 83 -12.18 -12.14 2.56
C ILE A 83 -12.10 -11.83 4.06
N SER A 84 -12.54 -10.64 4.47
CA SER A 84 -12.43 -10.15 5.84
C SER A 84 -13.64 -10.51 6.72
N THR A 85 -14.76 -10.98 6.15
CA THR A 85 -16.04 -11.20 6.86
C THR A 85 -16.05 -12.42 7.79
N GLY A 86 -15.06 -13.31 7.69
CA GLY A 86 -14.92 -14.48 8.57
C GLY A 86 -14.29 -14.18 9.94
N GLN A 87 -13.90 -12.92 10.20
CA GLN A 87 -13.13 -12.55 11.38
C GLN A 87 -13.98 -11.86 12.46
N THR A 88 -13.82 -12.28 13.73
CA THR A 88 -14.56 -11.71 14.87
C THR A 88 -14.15 -10.27 15.22
N ARG A 89 -13.08 -9.75 14.62
CA ARG A 89 -12.50 -8.43 14.90
C ARG A 89 -12.25 -7.60 13.62
N TYR A 90 -13.10 -7.76 12.61
CA TYR A 90 -12.96 -7.09 11.31
C TYR A 90 -12.61 -5.59 11.41
N VAL A 91 -13.32 -4.81 12.24
CA VAL A 91 -13.04 -3.37 12.41
C VAL A 91 -11.61 -3.09 12.89
N TRP A 92 -11.06 -3.94 13.76
CA TRP A 92 -9.70 -3.76 14.26
C TRP A 92 -8.64 -4.16 13.24
N ASP A 93 -8.94 -5.17 12.42
CA ASP A 93 -8.12 -5.61 11.28
C ASP A 93 -8.01 -4.45 10.28
N THR A 94 -9.14 -3.99 9.76
CA THR A 94 -9.23 -2.85 8.84
C THR A 94 -8.51 -1.60 9.33
N LEU A 95 -8.66 -1.24 10.61
CA LEU A 95 -7.94 -0.08 11.16
C LEU A 95 -6.42 -0.31 11.19
N HIS A 96 -5.99 -1.52 11.54
CA HIS A 96 -4.59 -1.90 11.55
C HIS A 96 -4.01 -1.89 10.12
N ASP A 97 -4.76 -2.36 9.14
CA ASP A 97 -4.35 -2.47 7.75
C ASP A 97 -4.24 -1.10 7.07
N ILE A 98 -5.21 -0.22 7.30
CA ILE A 98 -5.13 1.20 6.90
C ILE A 98 -3.90 1.88 7.52
N LEU A 99 -3.58 1.61 8.79
CA LEU A 99 -2.39 2.18 9.43
C LEU A 99 -1.10 1.66 8.78
N ASN A 100 -1.05 0.37 8.43
CA ASN A 100 0.10 -0.24 7.75
C ASN A 100 0.31 0.33 6.34
N ASP A 101 -0.76 0.53 5.58
CA ASP A 101 -0.72 1.21 4.29
C ASP A 101 -0.14 2.64 4.43
N VAL A 102 -0.60 3.38 5.45
CA VAL A 102 -0.10 4.73 5.73
C VAL A 102 1.39 4.71 6.09
N ILE A 103 1.86 3.73 6.88
CA ILE A 103 3.28 3.60 7.24
C ILE A 103 4.14 3.43 5.96
N GLY A 104 3.75 2.51 5.08
CA GLY A 104 4.44 2.28 3.81
C GLY A 104 4.45 3.53 2.93
N ALA A 105 3.30 4.21 2.82
CA ALA A 105 3.21 5.45 2.06
C ALA A 105 4.10 6.55 2.63
N VAL A 106 4.05 6.81 3.94
CA VAL A 106 4.85 7.85 4.60
C VAL A 106 6.34 7.64 4.38
N ALA A 107 6.83 6.40 4.42
CA ALA A 107 8.23 6.10 4.10
C ALA A 107 8.61 6.61 2.70
N LEU A 108 7.74 6.42 1.71
CA LEU A 108 7.98 6.86 0.32
C LEU A 108 7.81 8.36 0.15
N TYR A 109 6.88 8.97 0.88
CA TYR A 109 6.75 10.42 0.95
C TYR A 109 8.04 11.07 1.46
N VAL A 110 8.63 10.55 2.55
CA VAL A 110 9.88 11.05 3.12
C VAL A 110 11.03 10.89 2.11
N LEU A 111 11.15 9.72 1.47
CA LEU A 111 12.16 9.49 0.42
C LEU A 111 11.98 10.46 -0.76
N ALA A 112 10.74 10.77 -1.15
CA ALA A 112 10.44 11.71 -2.21
C ALA A 112 10.90 13.14 -1.87
N ARG A 113 10.75 13.57 -0.60
CA ARG A 113 11.26 14.87 -0.12
C ARG A 113 12.78 15.00 -0.24
N PHE A 114 13.52 13.91 -0.11
CA PHE A 114 14.98 13.90 -0.28
C PHE A 114 15.44 13.72 -1.72
N THR A 115 14.54 13.55 -2.68
CA THR A 115 14.88 13.26 -4.07
C THR A 115 14.17 14.19 -5.06
N ILE A 116 12.91 13.92 -5.40
CA ILE A 116 12.16 14.60 -6.46
C ILE A 116 11.39 15.84 -5.97
N TRP A 117 11.03 15.87 -4.69
CA TRP A 117 10.34 16.98 -4.03
C TRP A 117 11.27 17.76 -3.11
N ARG A 118 12.57 17.82 -3.41
CA ARG A 118 13.48 18.73 -2.72
C ARG A 118 12.98 20.15 -2.94
N SER A 119 12.62 20.82 -1.85
CA SER A 119 12.36 22.25 -1.84
C SER A 119 13.60 22.97 -2.35
N HIS A 120 13.43 23.74 -3.43
CA HIS A 120 14.26 24.93 -3.64
C HIS A 120 13.94 25.95 -2.56
#